data_AF-A0AAU0UHH8-F1
#
_entry.id   AF-A0AAU0UHH8-F1
#
_cell.length_a   1.000
_cell.length_b   1.000
_cell.length_c   1.000
_cell.angle_alpha   90.00
_cell.angle_beta   90.00
_cell.angle_gamma   90.00
#
_symmetry.space_group_name_H-M   'P 1'
#
loop_
_entity.id
_entity.type
_entity.pdbx_description
1 polymer ?
#
loop_
_entity_poly.entity_id
_entity_poly.type
_entity_poly.pdbx_seq_one_letter_code
_entity_poly.pdbx_strand_id
1 'polypeptide(L)'
;MADADNNWTKKNITENQNNNDTGQLFIETNPLYPTEHAEDLFIAGASVFEITTFTPPLQRVTILGINLPDPDTFGPYDSYVATLTVPDSLEPLATIPLIPTKDKENWVGTTLLEFGGTLPTIIAEVRPQLGSDRIGEVILQGQVFS
;
A
#
# COMPACT_ATOMS: atom_id res chain seq x y z
N MET A 1 -43.90 -38.78 24.68
CA MET A 1 -43.80 -38.04 23.40
C MET A 1 -42.40 -38.31 22.90
N ALA A 2 -42.31 -39.10 21.84
CA ALA A 2 -41.09 -39.75 21.37
C ALA A 2 -40.23 -38.86 20.48
N ASP A 3 -38.97 -39.25 20.40
CA ASP A 3 -37.82 -38.86 19.55
C ASP A 3 -38.09 -38.08 18.25
N ALA A 4 -37.17 -37.17 17.96
CA ALA A 4 -36.66 -37.03 16.59
C ALA A 4 -35.21 -36.50 16.64
N ASP A 5 -34.30 -37.42 16.37
CA ASP A 5 -32.88 -37.22 16.10
C ASP A 5 -32.65 -36.24 14.94
N ASN A 6 -31.85 -35.20 15.16
CA ASN A 6 -31.35 -34.33 14.09
C ASN A 6 -30.18 -35.03 13.38
N ASN A 7 -30.54 -35.93 12.47
CA ASN A 7 -29.64 -36.64 11.58
C ASN A 7 -29.37 -35.81 10.32
N TRP A 8 -28.44 -34.85 10.38
CA TRP A 8 -27.82 -34.29 9.17
C TRP A 8 -26.46 -34.96 8.95
N THR A 9 -26.52 -36.01 8.16
CA THR A 9 -25.40 -36.73 7.52
C THR A 9 -24.22 -35.82 7.20
N LYS A 10 -23.07 -36.12 7.82
CA LYS A 10 -21.75 -35.68 7.37
C LYS A 10 -21.56 -36.17 5.93
N LYS A 11 -21.78 -35.28 4.97
CA LYS A 11 -21.32 -35.52 3.61
C LYS A 11 -19.80 -35.40 3.66
N ASN A 12 -19.11 -36.54 3.57
CA ASN A 12 -17.66 -36.57 3.40
C ASN A 12 -17.32 -35.79 2.13
N ILE A 13 -16.91 -34.54 2.31
CA ILE A 13 -16.20 -33.81 1.27
C ILE A 13 -14.79 -34.39 1.35
N THR A 14 -14.47 -35.24 0.36
CA THR A 14 -13.08 -35.58 0.08
C THR A 14 -12.41 -34.29 -0.38
N GLU A 15 -11.89 -33.51 0.56
CA GLU A 15 -11.00 -32.40 0.26
C GLU A 15 -9.74 -33.01 -0.33
N ASN A 16 -9.56 -32.81 -1.64
CA ASN A 16 -8.30 -33.07 -2.30
C ASN A 16 -7.24 -32.23 -1.57
N GLN A 17 -6.41 -32.90 -0.78
CA GLN A 17 -5.26 -32.31 -0.12
C GLN A 17 -4.28 -31.84 -1.18
N ASN A 18 -4.34 -30.54 -1.50
CA ASN A 18 -3.26 -29.78 -2.12
C ASN A 18 -3.31 -28.34 -1.58
N ASN A 19 -3.43 -28.20 -0.26
CA ASN A 19 -3.07 -26.97 0.41
C ASN A 19 -1.54 -26.99 0.58
N ASN A 20 -0.83 -26.52 -0.44
CA ASN A 20 0.48 -25.90 -0.22
C ASN A 20 0.23 -24.58 0.51
N ASP A 21 -0.10 -24.70 1.79
CA ASP A 21 -0.29 -23.60 2.72
C ASP A 21 1.11 -23.09 3.11
N THR A 22 1.76 -22.39 2.18
CA THR A 22 2.84 -21.48 2.54
C THR A 22 2.15 -20.33 3.26
N GLY A 23 2.05 -20.40 4.59
CA GLY A 23 1.40 -19.42 5.47
C GLY A 23 2.05 -18.03 5.47
N GLN A 24 2.34 -17.47 4.30
CA GLN A 24 2.69 -16.07 4.11
C GLN A 24 1.40 -15.26 4.05
N LEU A 25 1.17 -14.49 5.09
CA LEU A 25 0.24 -13.37 5.03
C LEU A 25 0.77 -12.42 3.93
N PHE A 26 0.13 -12.37 2.76
CA PHE A 26 0.52 -11.55 1.59
C PHE A 26 0.38 -10.03 1.81
N ILE A 27 0.33 -9.57 3.05
CA ILE A 27 0.30 -8.16 3.40
C ILE A 27 1.67 -7.83 3.97
N GLU A 28 2.55 -7.34 3.11
CA GLU A 28 3.79 -6.71 3.57
C GLU A 28 3.47 -5.24 3.85
N THR A 29 3.91 -4.74 5.01
CA THR A 29 3.81 -3.32 5.35
C THR A 29 5.20 -2.84 5.72
N ASN A 30 5.69 -1.86 4.99
CA ASN A 30 7.01 -1.30 5.18
C ASN A 30 6.91 0.16 5.61
N PRO A 31 7.66 0.59 6.63
CA PRO A 31 7.69 1.98 7.06
C PRO A 31 8.38 2.86 6.01
N LEU A 32 7.88 4.07 5.84
CA LEU A 32 8.58 5.16 5.16
C LEU A 32 9.24 6.05 6.21
N TYR A 33 10.48 6.39 5.97
CA TYR A 33 11.32 7.16 6.88
C TYR A 33 11.38 8.63 6.43
N PRO A 34 11.35 9.59 7.37
CA PRO A 34 11.62 11.00 7.07
C PRO A 34 13.00 11.21 6.45
N THR A 35 13.11 12.16 5.53
CA THR A 35 14.35 12.51 4.81
C THR A 35 15.10 13.71 5.40
N GLU A 36 14.49 14.47 6.33
CA GLU A 36 15.07 15.64 7.01
C GLU A 36 14.67 15.69 8.51
N HIS A 37 14.86 16.85 9.18
CA HIS A 37 14.52 17.19 10.59
C HIS A 37 13.05 17.01 11.01
N ALA A 38 12.26 16.30 10.21
CA ALA A 38 10.94 15.77 10.51
C ALA A 38 10.99 14.53 11.44
N GLU A 39 12.02 14.41 12.26
CA GLU A 39 12.48 13.14 12.87
C GLU A 39 11.52 12.54 13.91
N ASP A 40 10.50 13.26 14.39
CA ASP A 40 9.77 12.85 15.62
C ASP A 40 8.23 12.71 15.53
N LEU A 41 7.56 12.87 14.38
CA LEU A 41 6.08 12.94 14.38
C LEU A 41 5.30 12.18 13.29
N PHE A 42 5.95 11.38 12.43
CA PHE A 42 5.27 10.80 11.26
C PHE A 42 5.35 9.28 11.25
N ILE A 43 4.18 8.63 11.10
CA ILE A 43 4.11 7.21 10.75
C ILE A 43 3.56 7.17 9.33
N ALA A 44 4.43 6.92 8.36
CA ALA A 44 4.00 6.61 7.02
C ALA A 44 4.35 5.15 6.70
N GLY A 45 3.40 4.43 6.12
CA GLY A 45 3.56 3.03 5.75
C GLY A 45 3.09 2.83 4.32
N ALA A 46 3.84 2.01 3.60
CA ALA A 46 3.38 1.46 2.33
C ALA A 46 3.02 0.00 2.56
N SER A 47 1.86 -0.42 2.06
CA SER A 47 1.47 -1.83 2.03
C SER A 47 1.32 -2.32 0.60
N VAL A 48 1.82 -3.51 0.34
CA VAL A 48 1.59 -4.24 -0.92
C VAL A 48 0.75 -5.47 -0.62
N PHE A 49 -0.27 -5.67 -1.45
CA PHE A 49 -1.14 -6.84 -1.38
C PHE A 49 -1.37 -7.42 -2.78
N GLU A 50 -1.07 -8.70 -2.94
CA GLU A 50 -1.29 -9.43 -4.19
C GLU A 50 -2.75 -9.88 -4.34
N ILE A 51 -3.35 -9.60 -5.51
CA ILE A 51 -4.68 -10.03 -5.91
C ILE A 51 -4.54 -11.10 -7.01
N THR A 52 -4.63 -12.36 -6.61
CA THR A 52 -4.38 -13.55 -7.45
C THR A 52 -5.56 -13.94 -8.37
N THR A 53 -6.70 -13.28 -8.25
CA THR A 53 -7.88 -13.54 -9.11
C THR A 53 -7.66 -13.14 -10.57
N PHE A 54 -6.64 -12.33 -10.88
CA PHE A 54 -6.31 -11.86 -12.22
C PHE A 54 -5.10 -12.59 -12.81
N THR A 55 -5.02 -12.65 -14.14
CA THR A 55 -3.87 -13.19 -14.87
C THR A 55 -3.34 -12.13 -15.85
N PRO A 56 -2.15 -11.55 -15.61
CA PRO A 56 -1.29 -11.80 -14.44
C PRO A 56 -1.86 -11.21 -13.13
N PRO A 57 -1.37 -11.64 -11.95
CA PRO A 57 -1.81 -11.08 -10.67
C PRO A 57 -1.62 -9.56 -10.59
N LEU A 58 -2.54 -8.89 -9.87
CA LEU A 58 -2.43 -7.46 -9.61
C LEU A 58 -1.80 -7.21 -8.24
N GLN A 59 -1.06 -6.11 -8.11
CA GLN A 59 -0.45 -5.72 -6.84
C GLN A 59 -1.08 -4.40 -6.39
N ARG A 60 -1.85 -4.43 -5.31
CA ARG A 60 -2.40 -3.23 -4.71
C ARG A 60 -1.35 -2.62 -3.80
N VAL A 61 -0.95 -1.39 -4.11
CA VAL A 61 -0.09 -0.59 -3.22
C VAL A 61 -0.94 0.47 -2.54
N THR A 62 -0.84 0.56 -1.22
CA THR A 62 -1.49 1.58 -0.41
C THR A 62 -0.43 2.37 0.34
N ILE A 63 -0.47 3.70 0.22
CA ILE A 63 0.34 4.63 0.99
C ILE A 63 -0.56 5.28 2.03
N LEU A 64 -0.17 5.17 3.29
CA LEU A 64 -0.83 5.82 4.42
C LEU A 64 0.18 6.73 5.11
N GLY A 65 -0.10 8.03 5.17
CA GLY A 65 0.61 9.00 6.01
C GLY A 65 -0.25 9.38 7.21
N ILE A 66 0.24 9.10 8.42
CA ILE A 66 -0.42 9.44 9.69
C ILE A 66 0.28 10.67 10.26
N ASN A 67 -0.52 11.65 10.73
CA ASN A 67 -0.04 12.89 11.32
C ASN A 67 0.88 13.72 10.41
N LEU A 68 0.71 13.65 9.07
CA LEU A 68 1.43 14.57 8.20
C LEU A 68 1.04 16.01 8.53
N PRO A 69 1.99 16.97 8.50
CA PRO A 69 1.67 18.39 8.66
C PRO A 69 0.72 18.85 7.54
N ASP A 70 0.20 20.07 7.65
CA ASP A 70 -0.43 20.68 6.49
C ASP A 70 0.64 20.89 5.39
N PRO A 71 0.34 20.60 4.10
CA PRO A 71 1.30 20.73 3.00
C PRO A 71 1.96 22.11 2.91
N ASP A 72 1.25 23.15 3.33
CA ASP A 72 1.73 24.54 3.31
C ASP A 72 2.90 24.81 4.28
N THR A 73 3.14 23.89 5.22
CA THR A 73 4.31 23.90 6.11
C THR A 73 5.61 23.76 5.32
N PHE A 74 5.57 23.09 4.17
CA PHE A 74 6.75 22.83 3.33
C PHE A 74 6.93 23.86 2.19
N GLY A 75 6.06 24.87 2.10
CA GLY A 75 6.05 25.84 1.01
C GLY A 75 4.62 26.12 0.53
N PRO A 76 4.41 26.69 -0.65
CA PRO A 76 3.06 26.98 -1.15
C PRO A 76 2.41 25.72 -1.74
N TYR A 77 2.30 24.65 -0.96
CA TYR A 77 1.71 23.37 -1.37
C TYR A 77 0.32 23.17 -0.77
N ASP A 78 -0.52 22.37 -1.42
CA ASP A 78 -1.93 22.12 -1.03
C ASP A 78 -2.26 20.64 -0.84
N SER A 79 -1.36 19.74 -1.21
CA SER A 79 -1.58 18.30 -1.23
C SER A 79 -0.28 17.52 -1.09
N TYR A 80 -0.38 16.19 -1.04
CA TYR A 80 0.75 15.28 -1.10
C TYR A 80 0.61 14.32 -2.28
N VAL A 81 1.75 13.92 -2.82
CA VAL A 81 1.85 12.90 -3.87
C VAL A 81 2.88 11.86 -3.48
N ALA A 82 2.56 10.60 -3.72
CA ALA A 82 3.51 9.51 -3.60
C ALA A 82 3.96 9.04 -4.98
N THR A 83 5.24 8.76 -5.16
CA THR A 83 5.79 8.15 -6.39
C THR A 83 6.38 6.79 -6.06
N LEU A 84 6.02 5.79 -6.85
CA LEU A 84 6.62 4.46 -6.80
C LEU A 84 7.68 4.34 -7.89
N THR A 85 8.90 3.99 -7.53
CA THR A 85 10.02 3.87 -8.47
C THR A 85 10.73 2.53 -8.30
N VAL A 86 11.37 2.07 -9.38
CA VAL A 86 12.36 0.99 -9.33
C VAL A 86 13.74 1.66 -9.34
N PRO A 87 14.71 1.18 -8.54
CA PRO A 87 16.09 1.65 -8.64
C PRO A 87 16.56 1.69 -10.09
N ASP A 88 17.27 2.76 -10.46
CA ASP A 88 17.79 3.01 -11.81
C ASP A 88 16.74 3.22 -12.91
N SER A 89 15.44 3.26 -12.59
CA SER A 89 14.38 3.65 -13.54
C SER A 89 14.28 5.17 -13.65
N LEU A 90 14.17 5.67 -14.89
CA LEU A 90 13.93 7.09 -15.16
C LEU A 90 12.45 7.48 -15.03
N GLU A 91 11.54 6.51 -15.16
CA GLU A 91 10.10 6.74 -15.06
C GLU A 91 9.53 6.04 -13.81
N PRO A 92 8.62 6.70 -13.07
CA PRO A 92 7.94 6.07 -11.95
C PRO A 92 6.98 4.98 -12.46
N LEU A 93 6.86 3.90 -11.69
CA LEU A 93 5.83 2.89 -11.88
C LEU A 93 4.42 3.47 -11.71
N ALA A 94 4.27 4.40 -10.76
CA ALA A 94 3.02 5.08 -10.49
C ALA A 94 3.25 6.41 -9.75
N THR A 95 2.34 7.35 -9.99
CA THR A 95 2.21 8.59 -9.23
C THR A 95 0.81 8.60 -8.60
N ILE A 96 0.76 8.72 -7.28
CA ILE A 96 -0.43 8.48 -6.47
C ILE A 96 -0.74 9.74 -5.67
N PRO A 97 -1.79 10.50 -6.04
CA PRO A 97 -2.27 11.59 -5.21
C PRO A 97 -2.74 11.05 -3.85
N LEU A 98 -2.28 11.66 -2.76
CA LEU A 98 -2.79 11.34 -1.43
C LEU A 98 -3.99 12.24 -1.13
N ILE A 99 -5.06 11.62 -0.65
CA ILE A 99 -6.30 12.31 -0.28
C ILE A 99 -6.39 12.33 1.24
N PRO A 100 -6.71 13.48 1.86
CA PRO A 100 -6.89 13.54 3.30
C PRO A 100 -8.14 12.75 3.72
N THR A 101 -8.08 12.09 4.87
CA THR A 101 -9.25 11.49 5.52
C THR A 101 -10.23 12.57 5.96
N LYS A 102 -11.47 12.16 6.28
CA LYS A 102 -12.55 13.10 6.65
C LYS A 102 -12.22 13.94 7.90
N ASP A 103 -11.47 13.34 8.84
CA ASP A 103 -10.95 13.99 10.05
C ASP A 103 -9.69 14.83 9.81
N LYS A 104 -9.09 14.74 8.60
CA LYS A 104 -7.83 15.38 8.20
C LYS A 104 -6.60 14.96 9.01
N GLU A 105 -6.69 13.85 9.74
CA GLU A 105 -5.57 13.34 10.54
C GLU A 105 -4.62 12.47 9.70
N ASN A 106 -5.11 11.93 8.57
CA ASN A 106 -4.36 11.00 7.74
C ASN A 106 -4.47 11.35 6.26
N TRP A 107 -3.51 10.89 5.49
CA TRP A 107 -3.46 11.01 4.03
C TRP A 107 -3.32 9.63 3.42
N VAL A 108 -4.16 9.31 2.44
CA VAL A 108 -4.23 7.96 1.85
C VAL A 108 -4.21 8.02 0.34
N GLY A 109 -3.40 7.16 -0.26
CA GLY A 109 -3.38 6.91 -1.69
C GLY A 109 -3.31 5.42 -1.98
N THR A 110 -3.93 4.98 -3.07
CA THR A 110 -3.87 3.59 -3.51
C THR A 110 -3.70 3.51 -5.02
N THR A 111 -2.98 2.50 -5.49
CA THR A 111 -2.90 2.16 -6.91
C THR A 111 -2.88 0.64 -7.11
N LEU A 112 -3.10 0.20 -8.35
CA LEU A 112 -2.92 -1.18 -8.79
C LEU A 112 -1.76 -1.20 -9.77
N LEU A 113 -0.78 -2.07 -9.51
CA LEU A 113 0.31 -2.35 -10.43
C LEU A 113 0.02 -3.67 -11.14
N GLU A 114 0.14 -3.66 -12.46
CA GLU A 114 0.02 -4.85 -13.30
C GLU A 114 1.42 -5.45 -13.50
N PHE A 115 1.71 -6.60 -12.90
CA PHE A 115 3.00 -7.27 -13.08
C PHE A 115 2.84 -8.71 -13.55
N GLY A 116 3.45 -9.01 -14.70
CA GLY A 116 3.49 -10.35 -15.31
C GLY A 116 4.47 -11.34 -14.66
N GLY A 117 4.99 -11.07 -13.46
CA GLY A 117 6.05 -11.85 -12.82
C GLY A 117 6.41 -11.33 -11.42
N THR A 118 7.59 -11.69 -10.91
CA THR A 118 8.08 -11.22 -9.60
C THR A 118 8.19 -9.70 -9.58
N LEU A 119 7.67 -9.08 -8.51
CA LEU A 119 7.84 -7.65 -8.30
C LEU A 119 9.33 -7.31 -8.15
N PRO A 120 9.82 -6.25 -8.81
CA PRO A 120 11.16 -5.73 -8.52
C PRO A 120 11.16 -5.04 -7.15
N THR A 121 12.34 -4.66 -6.66
CA THR A 121 12.42 -3.71 -5.56
C THR A 121 11.69 -2.41 -5.92
N ILE A 122 10.76 -1.99 -5.06
CA ILE A 122 9.99 -0.76 -5.23
C ILE A 122 10.32 0.19 -4.09
N ILE A 123 10.61 1.44 -4.43
CA ILE A 123 10.78 2.54 -3.48
C ILE A 123 9.55 3.45 -3.58
N ALA A 124 9.00 3.84 -2.44
CA ALA A 124 8.01 4.91 -2.34
C ALA A 124 8.70 6.17 -1.83
N GLU A 125 8.36 7.29 -2.43
CA GLU A 125 8.70 8.62 -1.97
C GLU A 125 7.41 9.44 -1.83
N VAL A 126 7.25 10.21 -0.76
CA VAL A 126 6.15 11.16 -0.59
C VAL A 126 6.71 12.57 -0.66
N ARG A 127 6.03 13.44 -1.42
CA ARG A 127 6.40 14.83 -1.67
C ARG A 127 5.16 15.73 -1.50
N PRO A 128 5.30 16.97 -1.00
CA PRO A 128 4.22 17.95 -1.07
C PRO A 128 4.02 18.41 -2.52
N GLN A 129 2.79 18.76 -2.88
CA GLN A 129 2.36 19.11 -4.23
C GLN A 129 1.45 20.34 -4.20
N LEU A 130 1.53 21.16 -5.25
CA LEU A 130 0.59 22.23 -5.54
C LEU A 130 -0.06 21.95 -6.90
N GLY A 131 -1.37 21.69 -6.90
CA GLY A 131 -2.08 21.30 -8.12
C GLY A 131 -1.50 20.03 -8.75
N SER A 132 -1.30 20.00 -10.07
CA SER A 132 -0.66 18.88 -10.78
C SER A 132 0.81 19.10 -11.13
N ASP A 133 1.31 20.33 -11.03
CA ASP A 133 2.48 20.75 -11.81
C ASP A 133 3.72 20.98 -10.96
N ARG A 134 3.54 21.40 -9.69
CA ARG A 134 4.66 21.72 -8.81
C ARG A 134 4.78 20.71 -7.69
N ILE A 135 5.88 19.95 -7.75
CA ILE A 135 6.23 18.94 -6.76
C ILE A 135 7.40 19.48 -5.92
N GLY A 136 7.32 19.32 -4.60
CA GLY A 136 8.38 19.69 -3.66
C GLY A 136 9.42 18.60 -3.44
N GLU A 137 10.24 18.80 -2.43
CA GLU A 137 11.29 17.85 -2.05
C GLU A 137 10.69 16.57 -1.42
N VAL A 138 11.47 15.49 -1.40
CA VAL A 138 11.08 14.26 -0.71
C VAL A 138 11.02 14.54 0.78
N ILE A 139 9.90 14.21 1.42
CA ILE A 139 9.72 14.32 2.88
C ILE A 139 9.65 12.96 3.57
N LEU A 140 9.30 11.90 2.83
CA LEU A 140 9.29 10.52 3.29
C LEU A 140 9.80 9.61 2.17
N GLN A 141 10.59 8.59 2.52
CA GLN A 141 11.03 7.57 1.59
C GLN A 141 11.17 6.20 2.24
N GLY A 142 10.96 5.15 1.49
CA GLY A 142 11.17 3.80 2.00
C GLY A 142 10.96 2.73 0.94
N GLN A 143 11.49 1.54 1.22
CA GLN A 143 11.28 0.38 0.38
C GLN A 143 9.89 -0.19 0.65
N VAL A 144 9.14 -0.50 -0.40
CA VAL A 144 7.77 -0.99 -0.35
C VAL A 144 7.71 -2.50 -0.59
N PHE A 145 8.65 -3.01 -1.39
CA PHE A 145 8.84 -4.42 -1.69
C PHE A 145 10.33 -4.72 -1.89
N SER A 146 10.81 -5.88 -1.45
CA SER A 146 12.22 -6.32 -1.56
C SER A 146 12.41 -7.59 -2.36
#